data_AF-A0A0D8IAM0-F1
#
_entry.id   AF-A0A0D8IAM0-F1
#
_cell.length_a   1.000
_cell.length_b   1.000
_cell.length_c   1.000
_cell.angle_alpha   90.00
_cell.angle_beta   90.00
_cell.angle_gamma   90.00
#
_symmetry.space_group_name_H-M   'P 1'
#
loop_
_entity.id
_entity.type
_entity.pdbx_description
1 polymer ?
#
loop_
_entity_poly.entity_id
_entity_poly.type
_entity_poly.pdbx_seq_one_letter_code
_entity_poly.pdbx_strand_id
1 'polypeptide(L)'
;MHHLKNMCKSFIMMFSEIIWIYYAIVLFTSVEWRQAAFFDLRWFIVAGITGYVFNRLVAKSRNHVFLFLGNILAIGFMIVQNWKTVVPEGSWGFGLAVSIGLTLIFARSARLTQKQPTRLEMLRRFEGNIIYYIVFALVFTGNNWRDNTFHLFFIVAIGGSLIGMILTLQSLEDGEGSGKVKVMKVGESGWFAGVVGFLLICIPLFSLILLLPSVNRGLYTLAAGVWERGKWIALKISSFLNWFFSLFPDSETETIPTPPPQQTIIPSEVIEEPLVSLPYMWMIGGAILLLAVAAIWFFTRALINRQLPKAMKPRQMMIIKESWWINFKRNIKAYLKHLKLKWCMYFPYFYHHPIYWRYHQVLRWGEKNGLSKAKSETSQEYMKKVSKAIPEKEKNFCHEGKSYDLSELFTQLNRDYQAIYYGMNVEIPDKIEYKFLIHHLQRISLKRRKL
;
A
#
# COMPACT_ATOMS: atom_id res chain seq x y z
N MET A 1 -35.40 4.93 4.17
CA MET A 1 -34.57 4.72 2.96
C MET A 1 -33.06 4.84 3.22
N HIS A 2 -32.58 5.86 3.94
CA HIS A 2 -31.13 6.08 4.18
C HIS A 2 -30.40 4.92 4.89
N HIS A 3 -31.04 4.27 5.88
CA HIS A 3 -30.46 3.09 6.56
C HIS A 3 -30.24 1.90 5.64
N LEU A 4 -31.18 1.64 4.73
CA LEU A 4 -31.10 0.54 3.76
C LEU A 4 -29.94 0.75 2.79
N LYS A 5 -29.79 2.00 2.27
CA LYS A 5 -28.64 2.38 1.42
C LYS A 5 -27.31 2.14 2.14
N ASN A 6 -27.22 2.48 3.42
CA ASN A 6 -25.99 2.29 4.21
C ASN A 6 -25.69 0.83 4.54
N MET A 7 -26.72 0.02 4.79
CA MET A 7 -26.56 -1.42 4.96
C MET A 7 -26.08 -2.07 3.66
N CYS A 8 -26.67 -1.71 2.51
CA CYS A 8 -26.26 -2.20 1.20
C CYS A 8 -24.79 -1.84 0.90
N LYS A 9 -24.39 -0.59 1.15
CA LYS A 9 -22.98 -0.16 1.01
C LYS A 9 -22.04 -0.99 1.89
N SER A 10 -22.42 -1.21 3.16
CA SER A 10 -21.61 -1.99 4.09
C SER A 10 -21.50 -3.45 3.66
N PHE A 11 -22.60 -4.03 3.17
CA PHE A 11 -22.64 -5.38 2.62
C PHE A 11 -21.73 -5.53 1.40
N ILE A 12 -21.80 -4.61 0.43
CA ILE A 12 -20.95 -4.62 -0.78
C ILE A 12 -19.46 -4.61 -0.40
N MET A 13 -19.10 -3.76 0.56
CA MET A 13 -17.72 -3.68 1.04
C MET A 13 -17.27 -4.98 1.72
N MET A 14 -18.10 -5.51 2.62
CA MET A 14 -17.84 -6.78 3.32
C MET A 14 -17.71 -7.95 2.34
N PHE A 15 -18.62 -8.05 1.37
CA PHE A 15 -18.63 -9.11 0.38
C PHE A 15 -17.34 -9.11 -0.46
N SER A 16 -16.89 -7.92 -0.89
CA SER A 16 -15.61 -7.80 -1.61
C SER A 16 -14.43 -8.25 -0.75
N GLU A 17 -14.38 -7.86 0.53
CA GLU A 17 -13.31 -8.26 1.46
C GLU A 17 -13.32 -9.77 1.73
N ILE A 18 -14.49 -10.37 1.92
CA ILE A 18 -14.68 -11.81 2.12
C ILE A 18 -14.08 -12.58 0.93
N ILE A 19 -14.42 -12.17 -0.29
CA ILE A 19 -13.91 -12.81 -1.52
C ILE A 19 -12.39 -12.70 -1.61
N TRP A 20 -11.81 -11.53 -1.32
CA TRP A 20 -10.36 -11.34 -1.42
C TRP A 20 -9.61 -12.21 -0.43
N ILE A 21 -10.06 -12.25 0.82
CA ILE A 21 -9.43 -13.05 1.88
C ILE A 21 -9.60 -14.54 1.57
N TYR A 22 -10.81 -14.96 1.19
CA TYR A 22 -11.09 -16.35 0.84
C TYR A 22 -10.19 -16.83 -0.30
N TYR A 23 -10.21 -16.15 -1.44
CA TYR A 23 -9.42 -16.59 -2.60
C TYR A 23 -7.92 -16.39 -2.41
N ALA A 24 -7.47 -15.49 -1.53
CA ALA A 24 -6.07 -15.45 -1.12
C ALA A 24 -5.67 -16.72 -0.34
N ILE A 25 -6.49 -17.15 0.63
CA ILE A 25 -6.23 -18.38 1.40
C ILE A 25 -6.26 -19.60 0.46
N VAL A 26 -7.27 -19.71 -0.40
CA VAL A 26 -7.37 -20.77 -1.41
C VAL A 26 -6.13 -20.77 -2.30
N LEU A 27 -5.69 -19.60 -2.80
CA LEU A 27 -4.50 -19.50 -3.64
C LEU A 27 -3.25 -20.04 -2.93
N PHE A 28 -2.96 -19.54 -1.72
CA PHE A 28 -1.77 -19.95 -0.97
C PHE A 28 -1.79 -21.45 -0.63
N THR A 29 -2.94 -21.94 -0.18
CA THR A 29 -3.11 -23.36 0.19
C THR A 29 -3.02 -24.24 -1.05
N SER A 30 -3.56 -23.79 -2.19
CA SER A 30 -3.52 -24.56 -3.43
C SER A 30 -2.10 -24.63 -4.01
N VAL A 31 -1.32 -23.56 -3.87
CA VAL A 31 0.10 -23.55 -4.24
C VAL A 31 0.90 -24.50 -3.35
N GLU A 32 0.68 -24.45 -2.04
CA GLU A 32 1.37 -25.30 -1.07
C GLU A 32 1.07 -26.78 -1.29
N TRP A 33 -0.21 -27.12 -1.47
CA TRP A 33 -0.65 -28.51 -1.65
C TRP A 33 -0.52 -28.99 -3.10
N ARG A 34 -0.15 -28.10 -4.03
CA ARG A 34 -0.11 -28.34 -5.49
C ARG A 34 -1.44 -28.88 -6.07
N GLN A 35 -2.55 -28.62 -5.40
CA GLN A 35 -3.90 -29.04 -5.79
C GLN A 35 -4.91 -27.98 -5.38
N ALA A 36 -6.07 -27.93 -6.03
CA ALA A 36 -7.10 -26.95 -5.72
C ALA A 36 -7.69 -27.15 -4.31
N ALA A 37 -7.52 -26.17 -3.42
CA ALA A 37 -7.95 -26.20 -2.02
C ALA A 37 -9.18 -25.31 -1.77
N PHE A 38 -10.27 -25.54 -2.50
CA PHE A 38 -11.54 -24.82 -2.28
C PHE A 38 -12.23 -25.33 -1.00
N PHE A 39 -12.87 -24.44 -0.23
CA PHE A 39 -13.55 -24.79 1.02
C PHE A 39 -14.86 -23.99 1.21
N ASP A 40 -15.71 -24.42 2.15
CA ASP A 40 -17.01 -23.77 2.36
C ASP A 40 -16.84 -22.32 2.91
N LEU A 41 -17.35 -21.34 2.15
CA LEU A 41 -17.34 -19.92 2.49
C LEU A 41 -18.34 -19.55 3.61
N ARG A 42 -19.23 -20.47 3.99
CA ARG A 42 -20.33 -20.23 4.94
C ARG A 42 -19.90 -19.49 6.20
N TRP A 43 -18.81 -19.92 6.85
CA TRP A 43 -18.37 -19.30 8.11
C TRP A 43 -17.84 -17.87 7.92
N PHE A 44 -17.30 -17.53 6.75
CA PHE A 44 -16.87 -16.16 6.43
C PHE A 44 -18.08 -15.23 6.31
N ILE A 45 -19.14 -15.71 5.66
CA ILE A 45 -20.41 -14.99 5.54
C ILE A 45 -21.04 -14.83 6.93
N VAL A 46 -21.11 -15.90 7.71
CA VAL A 46 -21.63 -15.89 9.09
C VAL A 46 -20.84 -14.92 9.97
N ALA A 47 -19.51 -14.89 9.88
CA ALA A 47 -18.68 -13.95 10.62
C ALA A 47 -18.95 -12.49 10.23
N GLY A 48 -19.13 -12.23 8.94
CA GLY A 48 -19.50 -10.90 8.43
C GLY A 48 -20.85 -10.43 8.98
N ILE A 49 -21.89 -11.27 8.88
CA ILE A 49 -23.25 -10.95 9.34
C ILE A 49 -23.28 -10.83 10.87
N THR A 50 -22.74 -11.82 11.58
CA THR A 50 -22.77 -11.87 13.04
C THR A 50 -21.98 -10.70 13.61
N GLY A 51 -20.78 -10.42 13.11
CA GLY A 51 -20.00 -9.28 13.59
C GLY A 51 -20.71 -7.94 13.36
N TYR A 52 -21.41 -7.77 12.24
CA TYR A 52 -22.19 -6.57 11.97
C TYR A 52 -23.41 -6.45 12.89
N VAL A 53 -24.24 -7.50 13.00
CA VAL A 53 -25.47 -7.50 13.80
C VAL A 53 -25.15 -7.41 15.28
N PHE A 54 -24.25 -8.25 15.78
CA PHE A 54 -23.84 -8.28 17.18
C PHE A 54 -23.29 -6.92 17.63
N ASN A 55 -22.34 -6.34 16.89
CA ASN A 55 -21.79 -5.04 17.27
C ASN A 55 -22.79 -3.91 17.13
N ARG A 56 -23.75 -3.99 16.20
CA ARG A 56 -24.82 -2.99 16.09
C ARG A 56 -25.78 -3.05 17.30
N LEU A 57 -26.09 -4.24 17.80
CA LEU A 57 -26.94 -4.43 18.98
C LEU A 57 -26.20 -3.99 20.26
N VAL A 58 -24.94 -4.40 20.41
CA VAL A 58 -24.14 -4.19 21.61
C VAL A 58 -23.53 -2.78 21.68
N ALA A 59 -23.38 -2.07 20.55
CA ALA A 59 -22.89 -0.68 20.52
C ALA A 59 -23.75 0.31 21.32
N LYS A 60 -25.00 -0.05 21.66
CA LYS A 60 -25.86 0.74 22.55
C LYS A 60 -25.51 0.59 24.03
N SER A 61 -24.78 -0.45 24.40
CA SER A 61 -24.37 -0.68 25.79
C SER A 61 -23.15 0.18 26.14
N ARG A 62 -23.19 0.84 27.31
CA ARG A 62 -22.06 1.64 27.82
C ARG A 62 -20.94 0.80 28.44
N ASN A 63 -21.15 -0.51 28.59
CA ASN A 63 -20.19 -1.39 29.25
C ASN A 63 -19.21 -2.00 28.24
N HIS A 64 -18.03 -1.38 28.14
CA HIS A 64 -16.95 -1.81 27.24
C HIS A 64 -16.43 -3.22 27.54
N VAL A 65 -16.50 -3.68 28.79
CA VAL A 65 -16.06 -5.02 29.18
C VAL A 65 -16.96 -6.09 28.56
N PHE A 66 -18.28 -5.85 28.59
CA PHE A 66 -19.25 -6.78 28.00
C PHE A 66 -19.12 -6.84 26.47
N LEU A 67 -18.88 -5.69 25.82
CA LEU A 67 -18.63 -5.62 24.38
C LEU A 67 -17.36 -6.41 24.01
N PHE A 68 -16.29 -6.26 24.79
CA PHE A 68 -15.04 -6.98 24.54
C PHE A 68 -15.21 -8.50 24.74
N LEU A 69 -15.74 -8.93 25.88
CA LEU A 69 -15.92 -10.35 26.19
C LEU A 69 -16.88 -11.03 25.20
N GLY A 70 -17.98 -10.37 24.85
CA GLY A 70 -18.93 -10.88 23.88
C GLY A 70 -18.35 -11.06 22.48
N ASN A 71 -17.52 -10.12 22.01
CA ASN A 71 -16.83 -10.26 20.73
C ASN A 71 -15.81 -11.40 20.75
N ILE A 72 -15.05 -11.58 21.84
CA ILE A 72 -14.11 -12.71 21.98
C ILE A 72 -14.85 -14.04 21.94
N LEU A 73 -15.93 -14.18 22.71
CA LEU A 73 -16.73 -15.42 22.75
C LEU A 73 -17.35 -15.72 21.38
N ALA A 74 -17.90 -14.72 20.70
CA ALA A 74 -18.48 -14.89 19.36
C ALA A 74 -17.43 -15.34 18.34
N ILE A 75 -16.27 -14.66 18.29
CA ILE A 75 -15.17 -15.04 17.38
C ILE A 75 -14.65 -16.44 17.72
N GLY A 76 -14.41 -16.73 19.00
CA GLY A 76 -13.90 -18.02 19.46
C GLY A 76 -14.84 -19.16 19.08
N PHE A 77 -16.15 -18.98 19.27
CA PHE A 77 -17.16 -19.95 18.83
C PHE A 77 -17.09 -20.19 17.31
N MET A 78 -17.04 -19.12 16.50
CA MET A 78 -16.97 -19.27 15.04
C MET A 78 -15.68 -19.93 14.56
N ILE A 79 -14.54 -19.64 15.21
CA ILE A 79 -13.26 -20.30 14.90
C ILE A 79 -13.39 -21.80 15.16
N VAL A 80 -13.88 -22.20 16.34
CA VAL A 80 -14.03 -23.62 16.70
C VAL A 80 -14.96 -24.35 15.72
N GLN A 81 -16.09 -23.73 15.39
CA GLN A 81 -17.03 -24.34 14.43
C GLN A 81 -16.45 -24.43 13.02
N ASN A 82 -15.76 -23.39 12.57
CA ASN A 82 -15.09 -23.41 11.27
C ASN A 82 -14.02 -24.50 11.21
N TRP A 83 -13.21 -24.65 12.26
CA TRP A 83 -12.18 -25.70 12.33
C TRP A 83 -12.77 -27.08 12.19
N LYS A 84 -13.87 -27.38 12.90
CA LYS A 84 -14.58 -28.66 12.79
C LYS A 84 -15.11 -28.96 11.39
N THR A 85 -15.43 -27.93 10.61
CA THR A 85 -16.06 -28.11 9.29
C THR A 85 -15.11 -28.03 8.09
N VAL A 86 -14.02 -27.28 8.22
CA VAL A 86 -13.19 -26.87 7.06
C VAL A 86 -11.75 -27.34 7.17
N VAL A 87 -11.19 -27.50 8.37
CA VAL A 87 -9.75 -27.75 8.55
C VAL A 87 -9.49 -29.26 8.58
N PRO A 88 -8.73 -29.82 7.60
CA PRO A 88 -8.37 -31.23 7.64
C PRO A 88 -7.45 -31.54 8.82
N GLU A 89 -7.51 -32.78 9.31
CA GLU A 89 -6.63 -33.25 10.38
C GLU A 89 -5.15 -33.06 10.00
N GLY A 90 -4.34 -32.61 10.96
CA GLY A 90 -2.91 -32.32 10.73
C GLY A 90 -2.61 -31.01 9.99
N SER A 91 -3.60 -30.31 9.42
CA SER A 91 -3.40 -29.08 8.63
C SER A 91 -3.45 -27.79 9.46
N TRP A 92 -2.64 -27.71 10.51
CA TRP A 92 -2.65 -26.60 11.48
C TRP A 92 -2.38 -25.22 10.85
N GLY A 93 -1.48 -25.14 9.86
CA GLY A 93 -1.17 -23.89 9.15
C GLY A 93 -2.35 -23.34 8.37
N PHE A 94 -3.13 -24.21 7.73
CA PHE A 94 -4.37 -23.84 7.06
C PHE A 94 -5.42 -23.36 8.08
N GLY A 95 -5.59 -24.10 9.19
CA GLY A 95 -6.47 -23.69 10.28
C GLY A 95 -6.16 -22.30 10.84
N LEU A 96 -4.87 -21.99 11.02
CA LEU A 96 -4.42 -20.66 11.44
C LEU A 96 -4.81 -19.58 10.41
N ALA A 97 -4.54 -19.81 9.11
CA ALA A 97 -4.84 -18.87 8.05
C ALA A 97 -6.35 -18.55 7.97
N VAL A 98 -7.19 -19.58 8.07
CA VAL A 98 -8.65 -19.44 8.04
C VAL A 98 -9.16 -18.72 9.29
N SER A 99 -8.59 -18.99 10.48
CA SER A 99 -8.89 -18.24 11.72
C SER A 99 -8.56 -16.75 11.63
N ILE A 100 -7.40 -16.43 11.05
CA ILE A 100 -6.99 -15.03 10.83
C ILE A 100 -7.97 -14.36 9.87
N GLY A 101 -8.33 -15.02 8.76
CA GLY A 101 -9.32 -14.53 7.80
C GLY A 101 -10.68 -14.22 8.45
N LEU A 102 -11.21 -15.16 9.22
CA LEU A 102 -12.46 -14.99 9.98
C LEU A 102 -12.40 -13.82 10.95
N THR A 103 -11.30 -13.71 11.71
CA THR A 103 -11.10 -12.63 12.68
C THR A 103 -11.05 -11.27 12.00
N LEU A 104 -10.35 -11.17 10.87
CA LEU A 104 -10.27 -9.94 10.08
C LEU A 104 -11.64 -9.51 9.56
N ILE A 105 -12.42 -10.43 9.01
CA ILE A 105 -13.78 -10.18 8.50
C ILE A 105 -14.68 -9.71 9.64
N PHE A 106 -14.63 -10.39 10.78
CA PHE A 106 -15.44 -10.02 11.94
C PHE A 106 -15.07 -8.63 12.50
N ALA A 107 -13.78 -8.34 12.65
CA ALA A 107 -13.33 -7.03 13.10
C ALA A 107 -13.71 -5.91 12.11
N ARG A 108 -13.67 -6.20 10.80
CA ARG A 108 -14.08 -5.27 9.75
C ARG A 108 -15.57 -5.02 9.74
N SER A 109 -16.39 -6.05 9.89
CA SER A 109 -17.86 -5.92 9.96
C SER A 109 -18.27 -5.10 11.19
N ALA A 110 -17.60 -5.31 12.32
CA ALA A 110 -17.78 -4.50 13.53
C ALA A 110 -17.47 -3.02 13.26
N ARG A 111 -16.35 -2.70 12.60
CA ARG A 111 -15.97 -1.31 12.26
C ARG A 111 -17.00 -0.62 11.34
N LEU A 112 -17.59 -1.35 10.41
CA LEU A 112 -18.60 -0.80 9.48
C LEU A 112 -19.92 -0.42 10.15
N THR A 113 -20.16 -0.88 11.39
CA THR A 113 -21.28 -0.38 12.19
C THR A 113 -21.09 1.07 12.64
N GLN A 114 -19.84 1.51 12.81
CA GLN A 114 -19.50 2.83 13.34
C GLN A 114 -19.15 3.86 12.26
N LYS A 115 -18.62 3.42 11.11
CA LYS A 115 -18.18 4.32 10.03
C LYS A 115 -18.83 3.93 8.70
N GLN A 116 -19.49 4.90 8.07
CA GLN A 116 -20.12 4.71 6.77
C GLN A 116 -19.07 4.60 5.64
N PRO A 117 -19.27 3.71 4.65
CA PRO A 117 -18.41 3.60 3.48
C PRO A 117 -18.42 4.88 2.64
N THR A 118 -17.22 5.39 2.34
CA THR A 118 -17.03 6.56 1.47
C THR A 118 -16.96 6.15 -0.01
N ARG A 119 -17.21 7.10 -0.92
CA ARG A 119 -17.08 6.89 -2.38
C ARG A 119 -15.68 6.41 -2.78
N LEU A 120 -14.64 6.95 -2.14
CA LEU A 120 -13.25 6.54 -2.41
C LEU A 120 -13.02 5.08 -2.00
N GLU A 121 -13.57 4.66 -0.86
CA GLU A 121 -13.45 3.27 -0.42
C GLU A 121 -14.21 2.32 -1.37
N MET A 122 -15.39 2.72 -1.88
CA MET A 122 -16.11 1.95 -2.91
C MET A 122 -15.34 1.81 -4.22
N LEU A 123 -14.75 2.91 -4.70
CA LEU A 123 -13.91 2.88 -5.90
C LEU A 123 -12.72 1.93 -5.74
N ARG A 124 -12.06 1.96 -4.57
CA ARG A 124 -10.96 1.02 -4.27
C ARG A 124 -11.41 -0.44 -4.26
N ARG A 125 -12.65 -0.73 -3.85
CA ARG A 125 -13.19 -2.10 -3.93
C ARG A 125 -13.46 -2.50 -5.37
N PHE A 126 -13.99 -1.60 -6.19
CA PHE A 126 -14.15 -1.85 -7.63
C PHE A 126 -12.80 -2.15 -8.31
N GLU A 127 -11.82 -1.27 -8.14
CA GLU A 127 -10.47 -1.44 -8.70
C GLU A 127 -9.82 -2.72 -8.16
N GLY A 128 -9.90 -2.95 -6.85
CA GLY A 128 -9.37 -4.15 -6.21
C GLY A 128 -10.03 -5.43 -6.72
N ASN A 129 -11.36 -5.46 -6.88
CA ASN A 129 -12.08 -6.61 -7.41
C ASN A 129 -11.58 -6.96 -8.82
N ILE A 130 -11.34 -5.97 -9.69
CA ILE A 130 -10.78 -6.19 -11.03
C ILE A 130 -9.35 -6.73 -10.95
N ILE A 131 -8.48 -6.10 -10.15
CA ILE A 131 -7.07 -6.50 -10.03
C ILE A 131 -6.97 -7.93 -9.48
N TYR A 132 -7.65 -8.22 -8.38
CA TYR A 132 -7.65 -9.55 -7.77
C TYR A 132 -8.29 -10.60 -8.68
N TYR A 133 -9.36 -10.26 -9.40
CA TYR A 133 -9.94 -11.16 -10.39
C TYR A 133 -8.93 -11.57 -11.45
N ILE A 134 -8.22 -10.61 -12.05
CA ILE A 134 -7.21 -10.89 -13.08
C ILE A 134 -6.09 -11.77 -12.51
N VAL A 135 -5.57 -11.42 -11.32
CA VAL A 135 -4.49 -12.19 -10.68
C VAL A 135 -4.91 -13.62 -10.37
N PHE A 136 -6.04 -13.81 -9.69
CA PHE A 136 -6.51 -15.15 -9.33
C PHE A 136 -6.92 -15.95 -10.58
N ALA A 137 -7.57 -15.33 -11.56
CA ALA A 137 -7.96 -16.00 -12.80
C ALA A 137 -6.74 -16.51 -13.58
N LEU A 138 -5.67 -15.72 -13.68
CA LEU A 138 -4.43 -16.15 -14.33
C LEU A 138 -3.81 -17.35 -13.63
N VAL A 139 -3.70 -17.32 -12.29
CA VAL A 139 -3.08 -18.44 -11.55
C VAL A 139 -3.95 -19.69 -11.60
N PHE A 140 -5.26 -19.57 -11.39
CA PHE A 140 -6.18 -20.72 -11.39
C PHE A 140 -6.28 -21.35 -12.78
N THR A 141 -6.34 -20.53 -13.83
CA THR A 141 -6.35 -21.00 -15.22
C THR A 141 -5.02 -21.66 -15.57
N GLY A 142 -3.89 -21.06 -15.18
CA GLY A 142 -2.55 -21.61 -15.45
C GLY A 142 -2.28 -22.96 -14.77
N ASN A 143 -2.90 -23.21 -13.61
CA ASN A 143 -2.77 -24.48 -12.87
C ASN A 143 -3.93 -25.45 -13.12
N ASN A 144 -4.86 -25.14 -14.04
CA ASN A 144 -6.08 -25.92 -14.29
C ASN A 144 -6.98 -26.12 -13.04
N TRP A 145 -6.92 -25.22 -12.06
CA TRP A 145 -7.81 -25.23 -10.90
C TRP A 145 -9.16 -24.59 -11.27
N ARG A 146 -10.06 -25.39 -11.85
CA ARG A 146 -11.37 -24.92 -12.31
C ARG A 146 -12.36 -24.82 -11.15
N ASP A 147 -12.92 -23.63 -10.94
CA ASP A 147 -14.08 -23.39 -10.08
C ASP A 147 -15.05 -22.45 -10.80
N ASN A 148 -16.24 -22.95 -11.12
CA ASN A 148 -17.26 -22.17 -11.81
C ASN A 148 -17.84 -21.06 -10.91
N THR A 149 -17.75 -21.21 -9.59
CA THR A 149 -18.29 -20.24 -8.62
C THR A 149 -17.37 -19.03 -8.44
N PHE A 150 -16.07 -19.18 -8.69
CA PHE A 150 -15.08 -18.10 -8.67
C PHE A 150 -15.45 -16.91 -9.55
N HIS A 151 -15.75 -17.14 -10.83
CA HIS A 151 -16.09 -16.07 -11.76
C HIS A 151 -17.37 -15.35 -11.32
N LEU A 152 -18.37 -16.11 -10.86
CA LEU A 152 -19.65 -15.56 -10.41
C LEU A 152 -19.47 -14.63 -9.21
N PHE A 153 -18.69 -15.03 -8.20
CA PHE A 153 -18.46 -14.19 -7.02
C PHE A 153 -17.75 -12.88 -7.37
N PHE A 154 -16.75 -12.91 -8.25
CA PHE A 154 -16.08 -11.67 -8.68
C PHE A 154 -16.99 -10.78 -9.53
N ILE A 155 -17.84 -11.33 -10.41
CA ILE A 155 -18.82 -10.55 -11.17
C ILE A 155 -19.78 -9.84 -10.21
N VAL A 156 -20.31 -10.56 -9.21
CA VAL A 156 -21.20 -9.99 -8.19
C VAL A 156 -20.48 -8.91 -7.38
N ALA A 157 -19.20 -9.11 -7.04
CA ALA A 157 -18.42 -8.12 -6.29
C ALA A 157 -18.18 -6.84 -7.12
N ILE A 158 -17.85 -6.99 -8.41
CA ILE A 158 -17.65 -5.86 -9.32
C ILE A 158 -18.96 -5.10 -9.53
N GLY A 159 -20.04 -5.79 -9.91
CA GLY A 159 -21.36 -5.19 -10.07
C GLY A 159 -21.87 -4.53 -8.79
N GLY A 160 -21.72 -5.21 -7.65
CA GLY A 160 -22.04 -4.69 -6.32
C GLY A 160 -21.27 -3.42 -6.01
N SER A 161 -19.96 -3.38 -6.27
CA SER A 161 -19.14 -2.18 -6.03
C SER A 161 -19.54 -0.98 -6.91
N LEU A 162 -19.98 -1.21 -8.15
CA LEU A 162 -20.54 -0.18 -9.02
C LEU A 162 -21.87 0.36 -8.48
N ILE A 163 -22.79 -0.53 -8.07
CA ILE A 163 -24.04 -0.16 -7.40
C ILE A 163 -23.73 0.65 -6.14
N GLY A 164 -22.74 0.22 -5.36
CA GLY A 164 -22.25 0.93 -4.17
C GLY A 164 -21.80 2.36 -4.48
N MET A 165 -21.09 2.56 -5.59
CA MET A 165 -20.72 3.90 -6.05
C MET A 165 -21.93 4.75 -6.42
N ILE A 166 -22.92 4.20 -7.14
CA ILE A 166 -24.18 4.91 -7.44
C ILE A 166 -24.89 5.33 -6.15
N LEU A 167 -25.02 4.41 -5.20
CA LEU A 167 -25.65 4.68 -3.90
C LEU A 167 -24.90 5.76 -3.10
N THR A 168 -23.59 5.94 -3.30
CA THR A 168 -22.82 7.04 -2.68
C THR A 168 -23.07 8.40 -3.32
N LEU A 169 -23.43 8.44 -4.61
CA LEU A 169 -23.80 9.69 -5.30
C LEU A 169 -25.17 10.18 -4.86
N GLN A 170 -26.16 9.28 -4.83
CA GLN A 170 -27.52 9.62 -4.42
C GLN A 170 -27.61 10.06 -2.95
N SER A 171 -26.76 9.54 -2.06
CA SER A 171 -26.74 9.97 -0.65
C SER A 171 -26.21 11.39 -0.44
N LEU A 172 -25.52 11.97 -1.44
CA LEU A 172 -25.11 13.38 -1.42
C LEU A 172 -26.26 14.32 -1.83
N GLU A 173 -27.25 13.83 -2.59
CA GLU A 173 -28.46 14.57 -2.97
C GLU A 173 -29.52 14.54 -1.85
N ASP A 174 -29.64 13.44 -1.11
CA ASP A 174 -30.62 13.29 -0.01
C ASP A 174 -30.25 14.07 1.29
N GLY A 175 -29.06 14.70 1.35
CA GLY A 175 -28.48 15.33 2.55
C GLY A 175 -28.81 16.81 2.77
N GLU A 176 -29.61 17.43 1.89
CA GLU A 176 -29.92 18.87 1.95
C GLU A 176 -30.86 19.30 3.10
N GLY A 177 -31.31 18.36 3.94
CA GLY A 177 -32.28 18.63 5.02
C GLY A 177 -31.73 19.07 6.38
N SER A 178 -30.42 19.12 6.62
CA SER A 178 -29.89 19.51 7.95
C SER A 178 -28.75 20.52 7.88
N GLY A 179 -29.12 21.80 7.97
CA GLY A 179 -28.34 22.85 8.64
C GLY A 179 -26.95 23.20 8.10
N LYS A 180 -26.90 24.28 7.31
CA LYS A 180 -25.73 25.19 7.14
C LYS A 180 -24.45 24.65 6.46
N VAL A 181 -24.56 23.83 5.43
CA VAL A 181 -23.50 23.76 4.41
C VAL A 181 -24.11 23.76 3.02
N LYS A 182 -24.11 24.93 2.37
CA LYS A 182 -24.48 25.04 0.95
C LYS A 182 -23.37 24.37 0.14
N VAL A 183 -23.56 23.12 -0.23
CA VAL A 183 -22.71 22.43 -1.21
C VAL A 183 -23.03 23.03 -2.57
N MET A 184 -22.18 23.96 -3.04
CA MET A 184 -22.30 24.44 -4.42
C MET A 184 -21.91 23.30 -5.37
N LYS A 185 -22.91 22.82 -6.11
CA LYS A 185 -22.79 21.83 -7.18
C LYS A 185 -21.91 22.43 -8.29
N VAL A 186 -20.67 21.95 -8.43
CA VAL A 186 -19.84 22.24 -9.60
C VAL A 186 -20.02 21.07 -10.57
N GLY A 187 -20.97 21.23 -11.50
CA GLY A 187 -21.24 20.30 -12.60
C GLY A 187 -22.28 19.22 -12.30
N GLU A 188 -23.29 19.10 -13.16
CA GLU A 188 -24.18 17.94 -13.18
C GLU A 188 -23.40 16.67 -13.49
N SER A 189 -23.39 15.71 -12.58
CA SER A 189 -22.69 14.43 -12.73
C SER A 189 -23.43 13.43 -13.64
N GLY A 190 -24.25 13.91 -14.59
CA GLY A 190 -25.04 13.06 -15.48
C GLY A 190 -24.17 12.11 -16.31
N TRP A 191 -23.02 12.60 -16.79
CA TRP A 191 -22.06 11.78 -17.53
C TRP A 191 -21.39 10.71 -16.66
N PHE A 192 -21.12 10.98 -15.37
CA PHE A 192 -20.53 9.97 -14.48
C PHE A 192 -21.52 8.85 -14.15
N ALA A 193 -22.80 9.18 -13.93
CA ALA A 193 -23.85 8.17 -13.78
C ALA A 193 -24.01 7.35 -15.08
N GLY A 194 -23.93 7.99 -16.25
CA GLY A 194 -23.91 7.33 -17.55
C GLY A 194 -22.70 6.40 -17.74
N VAL A 195 -21.49 6.83 -17.37
CA VAL A 195 -20.27 6.01 -17.44
C VAL A 195 -20.34 4.83 -16.47
N VAL A 196 -20.82 5.03 -15.24
CA VAL A 196 -20.98 3.94 -14.27
C VAL A 196 -22.08 2.98 -14.69
N GLY A 197 -23.19 3.47 -15.24
CA GLY A 197 -24.25 2.65 -15.83
C GLY A 197 -23.77 1.83 -17.03
N PHE A 198 -23.00 2.45 -17.92
CA PHE A 198 -22.36 1.78 -19.05
C PHE A 198 -21.39 0.69 -18.58
N LEU A 199 -20.54 0.97 -17.57
CA LEU A 199 -19.66 -0.04 -16.98
C LEU A 199 -20.45 -1.19 -16.31
N LEU A 200 -21.60 -0.90 -15.68
CA LEU A 200 -22.50 -1.89 -15.08
C LEU A 200 -23.13 -2.83 -16.10
N ILE A 201 -23.32 -2.37 -17.34
CA ILE A 201 -23.85 -3.20 -18.43
C ILE A 201 -22.69 -3.94 -19.10
N CYS A 202 -21.64 -3.23 -19.48
CA CYS A 202 -20.53 -3.80 -20.24
C CYS A 202 -19.70 -4.81 -19.44
N ILE A 203 -19.42 -4.59 -18.15
CA ILE A 203 -18.53 -5.50 -17.42
C ILE A 203 -19.16 -6.89 -17.24
N PRO A 204 -20.41 -7.06 -16.78
CA PRO A 204 -21.05 -8.38 -16.73
C PRO A 204 -21.15 -9.02 -18.12
N LEU A 205 -21.45 -8.25 -19.16
CA LEU A 205 -21.47 -8.75 -20.56
C LEU A 205 -20.09 -9.24 -21.01
N PHE A 206 -19.03 -8.48 -20.78
CA PHE A 206 -17.65 -8.89 -21.08
C PHE A 206 -17.24 -10.09 -20.22
N SER A 207 -17.61 -10.15 -18.95
CA SER A 207 -17.35 -11.30 -18.08
C SER A 207 -18.11 -12.56 -18.53
N LEU A 208 -19.34 -12.43 -19.02
CA LEU A 208 -20.10 -13.53 -19.65
C LEU A 208 -19.47 -13.98 -20.96
N ILE A 209 -18.99 -13.04 -21.78
CA ILE A 209 -18.25 -13.34 -23.02
C ILE A 209 -16.93 -14.07 -22.70
N LEU A 210 -16.26 -13.72 -21.60
CA LEU A 210 -15.04 -14.40 -21.13
C LEU A 210 -15.28 -15.84 -20.67
N LEU A 211 -16.52 -16.21 -20.30
CA LEU A 211 -16.90 -17.59 -19.99
C LEU A 211 -17.13 -18.45 -21.25
N LEU A 212 -17.22 -17.84 -22.44
CA LEU A 212 -17.33 -18.60 -23.68
C LEU A 212 -16.06 -19.44 -23.90
N PRO A 213 -16.19 -20.75 -24.20
CA PRO A 213 -15.04 -21.66 -24.35
C PRO A 213 -14.02 -21.20 -25.40
N SER A 214 -14.47 -20.52 -26.46
CA SER A 214 -13.64 -19.98 -27.53
C SER A 214 -12.77 -18.81 -27.07
N VAL A 215 -13.32 -17.90 -26.27
CA VAL A 215 -12.61 -16.72 -25.73
C VAL A 215 -11.64 -17.14 -24.63
N ASN A 216 -12.07 -18.05 -23.75
CA ASN A 216 -11.21 -18.62 -22.71
C ASN A 216 -10.00 -19.35 -23.32
N ARG A 217 -10.20 -20.17 -24.36
CA ARG A 217 -9.09 -20.78 -25.10
C ARG A 217 -8.13 -19.75 -25.70
N GLY A 218 -8.63 -18.66 -26.27
CA GLY A 218 -7.79 -17.58 -26.83
C GLY A 218 -6.97 -16.83 -25.77
N LEU A 219 -7.55 -16.59 -24.59
CA LEU A 219 -6.82 -15.97 -23.48
C LEU A 219 -5.82 -16.93 -22.85
N TYR A 220 -6.17 -18.21 -22.74
CA TYR A 220 -5.26 -19.26 -22.30
C TYR A 220 -4.04 -19.35 -23.21
N THR A 221 -4.23 -19.36 -24.54
CA THR A 221 -3.10 -19.44 -25.49
C THR A 221 -2.21 -18.19 -25.44
N LEU A 222 -2.79 -17.00 -25.25
CA LEU A 222 -2.02 -15.77 -25.03
C LEU A 222 -1.23 -15.80 -23.71
N ALA A 223 -1.88 -16.19 -22.61
CA ALA A 223 -1.25 -16.27 -21.30
C ALA A 223 -0.14 -17.34 -21.27
N ALA A 224 -0.41 -18.52 -21.83
CA ALA A 224 0.57 -19.58 -22.00
C ALA A 224 1.74 -19.12 -22.89
N GLY A 225 1.47 -18.37 -23.97
CA GLY A 225 2.51 -17.82 -24.83
C GLY A 225 3.41 -16.79 -24.14
N VAL A 226 2.84 -15.93 -23.29
CA VAL A 226 3.61 -14.97 -22.46
C VAL A 226 4.44 -15.72 -21.41
N TRP A 227 3.86 -16.73 -20.77
CA TRP A 227 4.53 -17.55 -19.77
C TRP A 227 5.70 -18.35 -20.35
N GLU A 228 5.51 -18.97 -21.51
CA GLU A 228 6.57 -19.68 -22.26
C GLU A 228 7.69 -18.74 -22.69
N ARG A 229 7.37 -17.52 -23.15
CA ARG A 229 8.41 -16.49 -23.39
C ARG A 229 9.16 -16.11 -22.11
N GLY A 230 8.45 -16.00 -20.98
CA GLY A 230 9.05 -15.74 -19.68
C GLY A 230 10.03 -16.84 -19.26
N LYS A 231 9.64 -18.11 -19.38
CA LYS A 231 10.52 -19.26 -19.15
C LYS A 231 11.74 -19.25 -20.06
N TRP A 232 11.54 -18.95 -21.35
CA TRP A 232 12.64 -18.88 -22.31
C TRP A 232 13.66 -17.80 -21.94
N ILE A 233 13.20 -16.63 -21.50
CA ILE A 233 14.06 -15.56 -20.98
C ILE A 233 14.79 -16.02 -19.71
N ALA A 234 14.09 -16.66 -18.78
CA ALA A 234 14.69 -17.17 -17.55
C ALA A 234 15.76 -18.25 -17.83
N LEU A 235 15.50 -19.15 -18.78
CA LEU A 235 16.47 -20.15 -19.23
C LEU A 235 17.67 -19.50 -19.91
N LYS A 236 17.47 -18.44 -20.70
CA LYS A 236 18.58 -17.67 -21.28
C LYS A 236 19.42 -16.98 -20.22
N ILE A 237 18.79 -16.41 -19.19
CA ILE A 237 19.49 -15.82 -18.04
C ILE A 237 20.25 -16.91 -17.28
N SER A 238 19.63 -18.05 -17.00
CA SER A 238 20.27 -19.17 -16.31
C SER A 238 21.44 -19.76 -17.10
N SER A 239 21.30 -19.90 -18.42
CA SER A 239 22.38 -20.36 -19.30
C SER A 239 23.53 -19.36 -19.36
N PHE A 240 23.23 -18.06 -19.38
CA PHE A 240 24.23 -17.01 -19.30
C PHE A 240 24.94 -17.01 -17.93
N LEU A 241 24.20 -17.20 -16.84
CA LEU A 241 24.77 -17.32 -15.50
C LEU A 241 25.65 -18.57 -15.37
N ASN A 242 25.21 -19.74 -15.83
CA ASN A 242 26.02 -20.95 -15.84
C ASN A 242 27.29 -20.78 -16.68
N TRP A 243 27.19 -20.16 -17.86
CA TRP A 243 28.36 -19.81 -18.65
C TRP A 243 29.29 -18.85 -17.88
N PHE A 244 28.75 -17.82 -17.25
CA PHE A 244 29.53 -16.87 -16.45
C PHE A 244 30.21 -17.53 -15.24
N PHE A 245 29.53 -18.46 -14.58
CA PHE A 245 30.09 -19.21 -13.45
C PHE A 245 31.10 -20.27 -13.89
N SER A 246 30.97 -20.82 -15.11
CA SER A 246 31.99 -21.73 -15.69
C SER A 246 33.33 -21.05 -16.00
N LEU A 247 33.41 -19.72 -15.92
CA LEU A 247 34.68 -18.98 -15.99
C LEU A 247 35.45 -18.99 -14.66
N PHE A 248 34.81 -19.41 -13.57
CA PHE A 248 35.48 -19.68 -12.30
C PHE A 248 35.89 -21.15 -12.26
N PRO A 249 37.11 -21.47 -11.79
CA PRO A 249 37.52 -22.86 -11.64
C PRO A 249 36.55 -23.56 -10.68
N ASP A 250 35.92 -24.62 -11.15
CA ASP A 250 35.07 -25.47 -10.33
C ASP A 250 35.90 -25.96 -9.13
N SER A 251 35.42 -25.70 -7.92
CA SER A 251 35.90 -26.46 -6.76
C SER A 251 35.54 -27.92 -7.03
N GLU A 252 36.52 -28.80 -7.10
CA GLU A 252 36.33 -30.25 -7.22
C GLU A 252 35.36 -30.74 -6.14
N THR A 253 34.06 -30.75 -6.44
CA THR A 253 33.08 -31.47 -5.65
C THR A 253 33.15 -32.91 -6.08
N GLU A 254 33.76 -33.73 -5.22
CA GLU A 254 33.70 -35.18 -5.27
C GLU A 254 32.29 -35.63 -5.69
N THR A 255 32.23 -36.35 -6.80
CA THR A 255 31.04 -37.06 -7.24
C THR A 255 30.68 -38.11 -6.20
N ILE A 256 29.67 -37.82 -5.37
CA ILE A 256 29.06 -38.82 -4.49
C ILE A 256 28.51 -39.96 -5.38
N PRO A 257 28.87 -41.23 -5.14
CA PRO A 257 28.40 -42.33 -5.97
C PRO A 257 26.89 -42.52 -5.83
N THR A 258 26.23 -42.67 -6.98
CA THR A 258 24.84 -43.12 -7.13
C THR A 258 24.59 -44.39 -6.31
N PRO A 259 23.62 -44.43 -5.38
CA PRO A 259 23.23 -45.68 -4.75
C PRO A 259 22.50 -46.60 -5.75
N PRO A 260 22.70 -47.93 -5.69
CA PRO A 260 22.07 -48.88 -6.60
C PRO A 260 20.54 -48.94 -6.41
N PRO A 261 19.78 -49.36 -7.43
CA PRO A 261 18.32 -49.36 -7.39
C PRO A 261 17.80 -50.34 -6.32
N GLN A 262 17.01 -49.81 -5.38
CA GLN A 262 16.30 -50.61 -4.38
C GLN A 262 15.22 -51.46 -5.04
N GLN A 263 15.26 -52.77 -4.77
CA GLN A 263 14.19 -53.70 -5.06
C GLN A 263 12.97 -53.38 -4.19
N THR A 264 11.82 -53.31 -4.84
CA THR A 264 10.50 -53.16 -4.22
C THR A 264 10.16 -54.41 -3.40
N ILE A 265 10.02 -54.27 -2.09
CA ILE A 265 9.30 -55.23 -1.24
C ILE A 265 8.38 -54.43 -0.31
N ILE A 266 7.08 -54.71 -0.38
CA ILE A 266 6.02 -54.29 0.56
C ILE A 266 5.05 -55.49 0.65
N PRO A 267 4.35 -55.78 1.77
CA PRO A 267 4.49 -55.30 3.16
C PRO A 267 4.61 -56.46 4.18
N SER A 268 4.97 -56.14 5.42
CA SER A 268 4.40 -56.86 6.57
C SER A 268 4.00 -55.84 7.63
N GLU A 269 2.69 -55.83 7.83
CA GLU A 269 1.95 -55.13 8.87
C GLU A 269 2.31 -55.76 10.23
N VAL A 270 2.89 -54.97 11.13
CA VAL A 270 2.75 -55.18 12.58
C VAL A 270 2.56 -53.82 13.20
N ILE A 271 1.35 -53.63 13.71
CA ILE A 271 0.93 -52.56 14.61
C ILE A 271 1.65 -52.81 15.94
N GLU A 272 2.52 -51.88 16.35
CA GLU A 272 2.91 -51.74 17.75
C GLU A 272 2.76 -50.28 18.18
N GLU A 273 2.14 -50.14 19.35
CA GLU A 273 1.60 -48.95 19.98
C GLU A 273 2.68 -47.92 20.34
N PRO A 274 2.47 -46.61 20.12
CA PRO A 274 3.29 -45.61 20.80
C PRO A 274 2.79 -45.43 22.23
N LEU A 275 3.60 -45.92 23.17
CA LEU A 275 3.57 -45.58 24.59
C LEU A 275 3.32 -44.07 24.81
N VAL A 276 2.30 -43.81 25.63
CA VAL A 276 1.98 -42.59 26.39
C VAL A 276 3.05 -41.49 26.32
N SER A 277 2.83 -40.49 25.46
CA SER A 277 3.54 -39.21 25.51
C SER A 277 2.77 -38.23 26.39
N LEU A 278 3.37 -37.86 27.53
CA LEU A 278 2.87 -36.81 28.41
C LEU A 278 2.72 -35.46 27.66
N PRO A 279 1.83 -34.57 28.15
CA PRO A 279 1.08 -33.63 27.32
C PRO A 279 1.84 -32.32 27.07
N TYR A 280 2.84 -32.35 26.19
CA TYR A 280 3.48 -31.12 25.70
C TYR A 280 2.46 -30.18 25.01
N MET A 281 1.41 -30.74 24.40
CA MET A 281 0.29 -30.01 23.80
C MET A 281 -0.49 -29.16 24.82
N TRP A 282 -0.61 -29.63 26.07
CA TRP A 282 -1.27 -28.87 27.14
C TRP A 282 -0.36 -27.78 27.71
N MET A 283 0.96 -27.99 27.74
CA MET A 283 1.92 -26.94 28.09
C MET A 283 1.99 -25.85 27.01
N ILE A 284 1.99 -26.23 25.73
CA ILE A 284 1.92 -25.29 24.61
C ILE A 284 0.58 -24.55 24.61
N GLY A 285 -0.54 -25.26 24.82
CA GLY A 285 -1.87 -24.65 24.93
C GLY A 285 -1.96 -23.67 26.10
N GLY A 286 -1.40 -24.03 27.27
CA GLY A 286 -1.30 -23.16 28.44
C GLY A 286 -0.41 -21.94 28.22
N ALA A 287 0.72 -22.11 27.53
CA ALA A 287 1.61 -21.01 27.16
C ALA A 287 0.94 -20.05 26.16
N ILE A 288 0.23 -20.56 25.15
CA ILE A 288 -0.54 -19.75 24.20
C ILE A 288 -1.68 -19.01 24.92
N LEU A 289 -2.37 -19.66 25.86
CA LEU A 289 -3.42 -19.03 26.66
C LEU A 289 -2.85 -17.91 27.55
N LEU A 290 -1.72 -18.14 28.21
CA LEU A 290 -1.00 -17.12 28.99
C LEU A 290 -0.55 -15.94 28.13
N LEU A 291 -0.04 -16.21 26.93
CA LEU A 291 0.41 -15.18 25.98
C LEU A 291 -0.78 -14.39 25.43
N ALA A 292 -1.93 -15.04 25.21
CA ALA A 292 -3.18 -14.38 24.85
C ALA A 292 -3.71 -13.51 25.99
N VAL A 293 -3.68 -13.99 27.24
CA VAL A 293 -4.08 -13.21 28.42
C VAL A 293 -3.13 -12.01 28.62
N ALA A 294 -1.82 -12.20 28.47
CA ALA A 294 -0.84 -11.12 28.54
C ALA A 294 -1.03 -10.10 27.41
N ALA A 295 -1.31 -10.55 26.18
CA ALA A 295 -1.64 -9.68 25.06
C ALA A 295 -2.94 -8.90 25.31
N ILE A 296 -4.00 -9.57 25.80
CA ILE A 296 -5.27 -8.94 26.17
C ILE A 296 -5.05 -7.89 27.27
N TRP A 297 -4.26 -8.19 28.29
CA TRP A 297 -3.91 -7.28 29.37
C TRP A 297 -3.09 -6.07 28.86
N PHE A 298 -2.12 -6.32 27.98
CA PHE A 298 -1.32 -5.26 27.36
C PHE A 298 -2.17 -4.37 26.44
N PHE A 299 -3.07 -4.96 25.63
CA PHE A 299 -3.98 -4.22 24.75
C PHE A 299 -5.03 -3.42 25.53
N THR A 300 -5.59 -3.98 26.61
CA THR A 300 -6.52 -3.24 27.49
C THR A 300 -5.80 -2.08 28.16
N ARG A 301 -4.58 -2.28 28.70
CA ARG A 301 -3.79 -1.20 29.29
C ARG A 301 -3.39 -0.13 28.27
N ALA A 302 -3.06 -0.54 27.04
CA ALA A 302 -2.74 0.38 25.93
C ALA A 302 -3.97 1.15 25.40
N LEU A 303 -5.16 0.56 25.46
CA LEU A 303 -6.42 1.22 25.08
C LEU A 303 -6.91 2.18 26.17
N ILE A 304 -6.74 1.83 27.45
CA ILE A 304 -7.12 2.68 28.59
C ILE A 304 -6.23 3.94 28.67
N ASN A 305 -4.95 3.82 28.33
CA ASN A 305 -4.01 4.96 28.33
C ASN A 305 -3.99 5.77 27.01
N ARG A 306 -4.70 5.33 25.97
CA ARG A 306 -4.91 6.16 24.78
C ARG A 306 -6.11 7.05 25.01
N GLN A 307 -5.85 8.29 25.44
CA GLN A 307 -6.82 9.36 25.26
C GLN A 307 -7.24 9.38 23.79
N LEU A 308 -8.51 9.06 23.52
CA LEU A 308 -9.11 9.17 22.20
C LEU A 308 -8.81 10.59 21.69
N PRO A 309 -8.22 10.75 20.49
CA PRO A 309 -7.99 12.08 19.94
C PRO A 309 -9.34 12.79 19.90
N LYS A 310 -9.44 13.91 20.64
CA LYS A 310 -10.61 14.79 20.61
C LYS A 310 -10.94 15.04 19.14
N ALA A 311 -12.21 14.87 18.78
CA ALA A 311 -12.69 15.05 17.42
C ALA A 311 -12.16 16.37 16.86
N MET A 312 -11.13 16.28 16.01
CA MET A 312 -10.60 17.43 15.30
C MET A 312 -11.74 17.97 14.46
N LYS A 313 -12.20 19.19 14.77
CA LYS A 313 -13.16 19.90 13.94
C LYS A 313 -12.61 19.88 12.50
N PRO A 314 -13.41 19.47 11.50
CA PRO A 314 -12.95 19.38 10.13
C PRO A 314 -12.49 20.78 9.69
N ARG A 315 -11.18 20.96 9.59
CA ARG A 315 -10.60 22.17 9.01
C ARG A 315 -10.91 22.08 7.53
N GLN A 316 -11.72 23.00 7.03
CA GLN A 316 -12.04 23.12 5.60
C GLN A 316 -10.74 23.39 4.84
N MET A 317 -10.10 22.33 4.35
CA MET A 317 -9.13 22.44 3.27
C MET A 317 -9.91 22.33 1.97
N MET A 318 -9.96 23.44 1.24
CA MET A 318 -10.27 23.43 -0.19
C MET A 318 -9.20 22.58 -0.90
N ILE A 319 -9.50 21.30 -1.14
CA ILE A 319 -8.72 20.49 -2.06
C ILE A 319 -9.24 20.81 -3.46
N ILE A 320 -8.62 21.82 -4.08
CA ILE A 320 -8.76 22.05 -5.51
C ILE A 320 -8.15 20.83 -6.20
N LYS A 321 -9.01 19.94 -6.71
CA LYS A 321 -8.60 18.73 -7.43
C LYS A 321 -8.05 19.13 -8.79
N GLU A 322 -6.75 19.32 -8.87
CA GLU A 322 -6.03 19.12 -10.12
C GLU A 322 -6.28 17.69 -10.61
N SER A 323 -6.38 17.49 -11.93
CA SER A 323 -6.53 16.16 -12.54
C SER A 323 -5.53 15.18 -11.93
N TRP A 324 -5.98 13.96 -11.61
CA TRP A 324 -5.14 12.90 -11.05
C TRP A 324 -3.84 12.71 -11.87
N TRP A 325 -3.93 12.87 -13.19
CA TRP A 325 -2.77 12.79 -14.08
C TRP A 325 -1.75 13.90 -13.85
N ILE A 326 -2.21 15.13 -13.59
CA ILE A 326 -1.33 16.27 -13.30
C ILE A 326 -0.64 16.05 -11.95
N ASN A 327 -1.38 15.59 -10.95
CA ASN A 327 -0.85 15.35 -9.62
C ASN A 327 0.13 14.16 -9.60
N PHE A 328 -0.20 13.08 -10.32
CA PHE A 328 0.68 11.93 -10.51
C PHE A 328 1.97 12.30 -11.25
N LYS A 329 1.88 13.03 -12.38
CA LYS A 329 3.04 13.53 -13.13
C LYS A 329 3.92 14.44 -12.27
N ARG A 330 3.32 15.31 -11.45
CA ARG A 330 4.05 16.19 -10.52
C ARG A 330 4.74 15.38 -9.43
N ASN A 331 4.05 14.42 -8.82
CA ASN A 331 4.59 13.57 -7.76
C ASN A 331 5.71 12.66 -8.29
N ILE A 332 5.56 12.08 -9.47
CA ILE A 332 6.64 11.34 -10.15
C ILE A 332 7.81 12.26 -10.46
N LYS A 333 7.58 13.45 -11.01
CA LYS A 333 8.67 14.40 -11.31
C LYS A 333 9.42 14.84 -10.05
N ALA A 334 8.70 15.05 -8.94
CA ALA A 334 9.28 15.37 -7.65
C ALA A 334 10.05 14.19 -7.06
N TYR A 335 9.48 12.99 -7.12
CA TYR A 335 10.11 11.75 -6.67
C TYR A 335 11.38 11.45 -7.48
N LEU A 336 11.35 11.54 -8.81
CA LEU A 336 12.51 11.37 -9.68
C LEU A 336 13.58 12.44 -9.43
N LYS A 337 13.20 13.70 -9.17
CA LYS A 337 14.15 14.74 -8.75
C LYS A 337 14.81 14.40 -7.42
N HIS A 338 14.04 13.90 -6.45
CA HIS A 338 14.54 13.53 -5.14
C HIS A 338 15.45 12.30 -5.22
N LEU A 339 15.06 11.29 -6.00
CA LEU A 339 15.85 10.08 -6.25
C LEU A 339 17.15 10.42 -6.97
N LYS A 340 17.11 11.29 -7.99
CA LYS A 340 18.30 11.84 -8.65
C LYS A 340 19.20 12.56 -7.65
N LEU A 341 18.63 13.37 -6.76
CA LEU A 341 19.39 14.08 -5.72
C LEU A 341 20.06 13.08 -4.77
N LYS A 342 19.31 12.08 -4.29
CA LYS A 342 19.79 11.03 -3.39
C LYS A 342 20.89 10.19 -4.03
N TRP A 343 20.75 9.88 -5.31
CA TRP A 343 21.74 9.15 -6.10
C TRP A 343 23.00 9.99 -6.35
N CYS A 344 22.85 11.29 -6.63
CA CYS A 344 23.99 12.21 -6.70
C CYS A 344 24.72 12.37 -5.36
N MET A 345 24.04 12.18 -4.23
CA MET A 345 24.65 12.22 -2.89
C MET A 345 25.43 10.94 -2.53
N TYR A 346 25.28 9.84 -3.27
CA TYR A 346 26.06 8.61 -3.10
C TYR A 346 27.45 8.68 -3.77
N PHE A 347 27.71 9.65 -4.64
CA PHE A 347 29.03 9.84 -5.24
C PHE A 347 29.93 10.64 -4.28
N PRO A 348 31.05 10.07 -3.79
CA PRO A 348 31.88 10.65 -2.72
C PRO A 348 32.43 12.06 -3.02
N TYR A 349 32.48 12.46 -4.29
CA TYR A 349 33.19 13.66 -4.70
C TYR A 349 32.34 14.90 -5.01
N PHE A 350 31.00 14.85 -4.87
CA PHE A 350 30.21 16.00 -5.33
C PHE A 350 29.33 16.72 -4.30
N TYR A 351 28.75 16.09 -3.27
CA TYR A 351 27.89 16.83 -2.31
C TYR A 351 27.74 16.14 -0.94
N HIS A 352 28.82 15.89 -0.20
CA HIS A 352 28.69 15.30 1.15
C HIS A 352 27.97 16.23 2.14
N HIS A 353 28.15 17.56 1.99
CA HIS A 353 27.53 18.55 2.86
C HIS A 353 26.52 19.45 2.12
N PRO A 354 25.36 19.76 2.74
CA PRO A 354 24.33 20.65 2.15
C PRO A 354 24.86 22.03 1.71
N ILE A 355 25.93 22.53 2.32
CA ILE A 355 26.53 23.83 2.01
C ILE A 355 27.02 23.92 0.56
N TYR A 356 27.56 22.83 0.02
CA TYR A 356 28.05 22.77 -1.36
C TYR A 356 26.94 23.02 -2.35
N TRP A 357 25.75 22.48 -2.06
CA TRP A 357 24.57 22.69 -2.88
C TRP A 357 24.11 24.14 -2.84
N ARG A 358 24.11 24.80 -1.67
CA ARG A 358 23.75 26.23 -1.54
C ARG A 358 24.70 27.12 -2.31
N TYR A 359 26.00 26.91 -2.17
CA TYR A 359 27.03 27.62 -2.93
C TYR A 359 26.84 27.43 -4.45
N HIS A 360 26.57 26.19 -4.89
CA HIS A 360 26.34 25.89 -6.29
C HIS A 360 25.04 26.50 -6.85
N GLN A 361 24.00 26.68 -6.03
CA GLN A 361 22.80 27.41 -6.43
C GLN A 361 23.10 28.89 -6.71
N VAL A 362 24.00 29.51 -5.95
CA VAL A 362 24.49 30.88 -6.22
C VAL A 362 25.29 30.92 -7.52
N LEU A 363 26.21 29.97 -7.77
CA LEU A 363 26.95 29.88 -9.03
C LEU A 363 26.02 29.82 -10.24
N ARG A 364 25.02 28.93 -10.21
CA ARG A 364 24.04 28.79 -11.29
C ARG A 364 23.18 30.04 -11.46
N TRP A 365 22.85 30.73 -10.38
CA TRP A 365 22.12 31.99 -10.46
C TRP A 365 22.97 33.08 -11.10
N GLY A 366 24.25 33.19 -10.71
CA GLY A 366 25.18 34.16 -11.28
C GLY A 366 25.40 33.92 -12.77
N GLU A 367 25.64 32.68 -13.18
CA GLU A 367 25.79 32.30 -14.60
C GLU A 367 24.57 32.70 -15.44
N LYS A 368 23.36 32.45 -14.95
CA LYS A 368 22.12 32.86 -15.64
C LYS A 368 22.02 34.38 -15.84
N ASN A 369 22.55 35.13 -14.87
CA ASN A 369 22.56 36.59 -14.85
C ASN A 369 23.83 37.19 -15.50
N GLY A 370 24.69 36.39 -16.15
CA GLY A 370 25.90 36.87 -16.83
C GLY A 370 27.11 37.09 -15.91
N LEU A 371 27.03 36.65 -14.65
CA LEU A 371 28.11 36.69 -13.66
C LEU A 371 28.70 35.28 -13.51
N SER A 372 29.37 34.79 -14.56
CA SER A 372 30.10 33.52 -14.48
C SER A 372 31.34 33.65 -13.59
N LYS A 373 31.69 32.57 -12.91
CA LYS A 373 32.91 32.48 -12.09
C LYS A 373 34.09 32.19 -12.99
N ALA A 374 35.14 33.02 -12.94
CA ALA A 374 36.37 32.73 -13.68
C ALA A 374 37.15 31.60 -12.99
N LYS A 375 37.97 30.84 -13.75
CA LYS A 375 38.76 29.73 -13.19
C LYS A 375 39.77 30.19 -12.13
N SER A 376 40.29 31.41 -12.28
CA SER A 376 41.23 32.04 -11.34
C SER A 376 40.56 32.71 -10.14
N GLU A 377 39.23 32.84 -10.14
CA GLU A 377 38.49 33.58 -9.12
C GLU A 377 38.27 32.71 -7.88
N THR A 378 38.56 33.24 -6.69
CA THR A 378 38.30 32.53 -5.44
C THR A 378 36.80 32.49 -5.13
N SER A 379 36.35 31.61 -4.21
CA SER A 379 34.94 31.60 -3.79
C SER A 379 34.51 32.93 -3.15
N GLN A 380 35.42 33.57 -2.41
CA GLN A 380 35.17 34.83 -1.73
C GLN A 380 35.08 36.00 -2.73
N GLU A 381 36.00 36.06 -3.70
CA GLU A 381 35.96 37.06 -4.77
C GLU A 381 34.66 36.97 -5.55
N TYR A 382 34.27 35.74 -5.91
CA TYR A 382 33.03 35.49 -6.64
C TYR A 382 31.80 35.94 -5.85
N MET A 383 31.73 35.62 -4.55
CA MET A 383 30.61 36.04 -3.70
C MET A 383 30.53 37.56 -3.54
N LYS A 384 31.68 38.24 -3.40
CA LYS A 384 31.74 39.72 -3.39
C LYS A 384 31.28 40.32 -4.72
N LYS A 385 31.69 39.75 -5.85
CA LYS A 385 31.27 40.15 -7.20
C LYS A 385 29.75 40.03 -7.37
N VAL A 386 29.18 38.90 -6.95
CA VAL A 386 27.73 38.66 -6.95
C VAL A 386 27.01 39.67 -6.05
N SER A 387 27.47 39.87 -4.82
CA SER A 387 26.87 40.82 -3.87
C SER A 387 26.88 42.26 -4.37
N LYS A 388 27.95 42.69 -5.06
CA LYS A 388 28.06 44.05 -5.64
C LYS A 388 27.14 44.28 -6.83
N ALA A 389 26.83 43.22 -7.59
CA ALA A 389 25.99 43.32 -8.77
C ALA A 389 24.48 43.43 -8.45
N ILE A 390 24.08 43.20 -7.21
CA ILE A 390 22.68 43.27 -6.76
C ILE A 390 22.31 44.75 -6.46
N PRO A 391 21.18 45.25 -6.97
CA PRO A 391 20.71 46.62 -6.69
C PRO A 391 20.53 46.89 -5.19
N GLU A 392 20.88 48.09 -4.71
CA GLU A 392 20.76 48.48 -3.29
C GLU A 392 19.36 48.22 -2.70
N LYS A 393 18.30 48.44 -3.52
CA LYS A 393 16.90 48.21 -3.12
C LYS A 393 16.59 46.76 -2.75
N GLU A 394 17.36 45.81 -3.27
CA GLU A 394 17.13 44.38 -3.10
C GLU A 394 18.08 43.76 -2.06
N LYS A 395 19.07 44.52 -1.55
CA LYS A 395 20.10 44.01 -0.63
C LYS A 395 19.56 43.64 0.74
N ASN A 396 18.52 44.31 1.19
CA ASN A 396 17.84 44.02 2.45
C ASN A 396 16.48 43.40 2.16
N PHE A 397 16.16 42.29 2.81
CA PHE A 397 14.85 41.66 2.69
C PHE A 397 14.33 41.17 4.05
N CYS A 398 13.01 41.20 4.22
CA CYS A 398 12.36 40.73 5.43
C CYS A 398 11.73 39.35 5.22
N HIS A 399 11.96 38.43 6.16
CA HIS A 399 11.30 37.13 6.22
C HIS A 399 10.83 36.87 7.65
N GLU A 400 9.52 36.59 7.82
CA GLU A 400 8.91 36.31 9.13
C GLU A 400 9.20 37.38 10.21
N GLY A 401 9.22 38.65 9.81
CA GLY A 401 9.48 39.78 10.72
C GLY A 401 10.95 40.02 11.07
N LYS A 402 11.89 39.23 10.54
CA LYS A 402 13.34 39.47 10.65
C LYS A 402 13.89 40.09 9.38
N SER A 403 14.71 41.13 9.52
CA SER A 403 15.45 41.74 8.41
C SER A 403 16.77 41.01 8.20
N TYR A 404 17.09 40.70 6.95
CA TYR A 404 18.33 40.06 6.54
C TYR A 404 19.08 40.94 5.53
N ASP A 405 20.40 41.06 5.70
CA ASP A 405 21.31 41.62 4.71
C ASP A 405 21.90 40.49 3.85
N LEU A 406 21.69 40.59 2.53
CA LEU A 406 22.28 39.67 1.54
C LEU A 406 23.80 39.58 1.65
N SER A 407 24.46 40.71 1.91
CA SER A 407 25.92 40.81 1.95
C SER A 407 26.48 39.99 3.11
N GLU A 408 25.81 40.03 4.25
CA GLU A 408 26.13 39.24 5.44
C GLU A 408 25.89 37.75 5.19
N LEU A 409 24.72 37.39 4.62
CA LEU A 409 24.38 36.00 4.29
C LEU A 409 25.34 35.39 3.26
N PHE A 410 25.81 36.15 2.27
CA PHE A 410 26.84 35.68 1.33
C PHE A 410 28.19 35.48 2.00
N THR A 411 28.58 36.40 2.88
CA THR A 411 29.84 36.30 3.64
C THR A 411 29.81 35.06 4.55
N GLN A 412 28.69 34.83 5.23
CA GLN A 412 28.50 33.67 6.09
C GLN A 412 28.45 32.37 5.28
N LEU A 413 27.74 32.33 4.15
CA LEU A 413 27.71 31.18 3.24
C LEU A 413 29.12 30.83 2.72
N ASN A 414 29.92 31.84 2.36
CA ASN A 414 31.30 31.60 1.91
C ASN A 414 32.19 31.08 3.04
N ARG A 415 32.05 31.61 4.26
CA ARG A 415 32.80 31.15 5.43
C ARG A 415 32.48 29.69 5.74
N ASP A 416 31.20 29.34 5.78
CA ASP A 416 30.73 27.98 6.07
C ASP A 416 31.12 27.01 4.93
N TYR A 417 31.11 27.47 3.67
CA TYR A 417 31.62 26.72 2.52
C TYR A 417 33.13 26.46 2.63
N GLN A 418 33.93 27.47 2.93
CA GLN A 418 35.39 27.34 3.06
C GLN A 418 35.76 26.46 4.25
N ALA A 419 35.05 26.58 5.38
CA ALA A 419 35.28 25.73 6.54
C ALA A 419 35.10 24.24 6.21
N ILE A 420 34.04 23.90 5.48
CA ILE A 420 33.79 22.52 5.04
C ILE A 420 34.77 22.09 3.94
N TYR A 421 35.11 22.98 3.01
CA TYR A 421 36.05 22.69 1.92
C TYR A 421 37.47 22.39 2.39
N TYR A 422 37.93 23.09 3.43
CA TYR A 422 39.25 22.89 4.03
C TYR A 422 39.22 21.90 5.22
N GLY A 423 38.12 21.17 5.43
CA GLY A 423 38.06 20.09 6.42
C GLY A 423 38.07 20.56 7.88
N MET A 424 37.66 21.80 8.16
CA MET A 424 37.45 22.22 9.55
C MET A 424 36.19 21.54 10.08
N ASN A 425 36.32 20.78 11.17
CA ASN A 425 35.23 20.08 11.87
C ASN A 425 34.26 21.09 12.50
N VAL A 426 33.45 21.73 11.67
CA VAL A 426 32.35 22.60 12.11
C VAL A 426 31.07 21.84 11.79
N GLU A 427 30.35 21.41 12.83
CA GLU A 427 28.96 20.99 12.67
C GLU A 427 28.17 22.20 12.20
N ILE A 428 27.98 22.32 10.89
CA ILE A 428 27.17 23.39 10.30
C ILE A 428 25.75 22.82 10.15
N PRO A 429 24.80 23.18 11.03
CA PRO A 429 23.39 22.81 10.85
C PRO A 429 22.89 23.36 9.50
N ASP A 430 21.90 22.69 8.88
CA ASP A 430 21.21 23.19 7.66
C ASP A 430 20.48 24.50 7.99
N LYS A 431 21.22 25.61 7.95
CA LYS A 431 20.71 26.95 8.27
C LYS A 431 19.61 27.28 7.27
N ILE A 432 18.39 27.41 7.81
CA ILE A 432 17.19 27.77 7.04
C ILE A 432 17.40 29.12 6.32
N GLU A 433 18.23 29.99 6.89
CA GLU A 433 18.63 31.30 6.33
C GLU A 433 19.20 31.20 4.90
N TYR A 434 19.94 30.13 4.57
CA TYR A 434 20.43 29.92 3.20
C TYR A 434 19.32 29.54 2.22
N LYS A 435 18.23 28.92 2.68
CA LYS A 435 17.05 28.71 1.83
C LYS A 435 16.40 30.05 1.48
N PHE A 436 16.33 30.97 2.45
CA PHE A 436 15.78 32.32 2.24
C PHE A 436 16.65 33.13 1.27
N LEU A 437 17.97 33.11 1.45
CA LEU A 437 18.94 33.70 0.53
C LEU A 437 18.69 33.25 -0.92
N ILE A 438 18.64 31.93 -1.15
CA ILE A 438 18.47 31.38 -2.51
C ILE A 438 17.09 31.71 -3.08
N HIS A 439 16.04 31.69 -2.26
CA HIS A 439 14.68 32.03 -2.70
C HIS A 439 14.56 33.50 -3.08
N HIS A 440 15.20 34.39 -2.33
CA HIS A 440 15.27 35.82 -2.63
C HIS A 440 16.07 36.07 -3.92
N LEU A 441 17.25 35.45 -4.08
CA LEU A 441 18.03 35.54 -5.31
C LEU A 441 17.23 35.11 -6.55
N GLN A 442 16.45 34.03 -6.47
CA GLN A 442 15.64 33.57 -7.61
C GLN A 442 14.59 34.58 -8.09
N ARG A 443 14.23 35.57 -7.26
CA ARG A 443 13.31 36.66 -7.62
C ARG A 443 14.03 37.82 -8.30
N ILE A 444 15.34 37.97 -8.09
CA ILE A 444 16.15 39.03 -8.68
C ILE A 444 16.65 38.58 -10.05
N SER A 445 16.37 39.39 -11.08
CA SER A 445 16.90 39.20 -12.44
C SER A 445 17.71 40.43 -12.84
N LEU A 446 19.01 40.23 -13.10
CA LEU A 446 19.92 41.30 -13.52
C LEU A 446 19.97 41.47 -15.05
N LYS A 447 19.52 40.46 -15.81
CA LYS A 447 19.35 40.59 -17.26
C LYS A 447 18.15 41.49 -17.56
N ARG A 448 18.40 42.74 -17.96
CA ARG A 448 17.44 43.45 -18.82
C ARG A 448 17.20 42.56 -20.03
N ARG A 449 15.96 42.10 -20.24
CA ARG A 449 15.53 41.67 -21.57
C ARG A 449 15.92 42.82 -22.50
N LYS A 450 16.81 42.57 -23.45
CA LYS A 450 16.88 43.41 -24.65
C LYS A 450 15.48 43.31 -25.25
N LEU A 451 14.71 44.38 -25.11
CA LEU A 451 13.49 44.61 -25.88
C LEU A 451 13.88 44.78 -27.35
#